data_AF-A0A3D8QC39-F1
#
_entry.id   AF-A0A3D8QC39-F1
#
_cell.length_a   1.000
_cell.length_b   1.000
_cell.length_c   1.000
_cell.angle_alpha   90.00
_cell.angle_beta   90.00
_cell.angle_gamma   90.00
#
_symmetry.space_group_name_H-M   'P 1'
#
loop_
_entity.id
_entity.type
_entity.pdbx_description
1 polymer ?
#
loop_
_entity_poly.entity_id
_entity_poly.type
_entity_poly.pdbx_seq_one_letter_code
_entity_poly.pdbx_strand_id
1 'polypeptide(L)'
;MAWGWDQNQEAYDTAYTNGRPNEAKLSHELLAGGAAFAGFKMFEDHQRAQGKPVSHQFAKELLVGFAAAEVDKLAETKGEDWFDKERAKHDAKKNAEHMYEEHYERRHGADEYDPERYGPHEHYERRREENRW
;
A
#
# COMPACT_ATOMS: atom_id res chain seq x y z
N MET A 1 -1.75 15.62 -0.62
CA MET A 1 -0.55 15.42 -1.47
C MET A 1 -0.30 13.92 -1.49
N ALA A 2 0.09 13.29 -2.61
CA ALA A 2 0.35 11.83 -2.60
C ALA A 2 1.75 11.55 -2.04
N TRP A 3 1.89 10.57 -1.16
CA TRP A 3 3.18 10.12 -0.62
C TRP A 3 3.86 9.16 -1.62
N GLY A 4 5.19 9.20 -1.68
CA GLY A 4 6.00 8.28 -2.46
C GLY A 4 6.29 6.98 -1.71
N TRP A 5 6.93 6.03 -2.39
CA TRP A 5 7.19 4.68 -1.85
C TRP A 5 7.84 4.66 -0.47
N ASP A 6 8.92 5.42 -0.27
CA ASP A 6 9.66 5.50 1.00
C ASP A 6 8.75 5.93 2.16
N GLN A 7 7.95 6.98 1.96
CA GLN A 7 7.07 7.51 3.00
C GLN A 7 5.93 6.54 3.33
N ASN A 8 5.35 5.89 2.32
CA ASN A 8 4.32 4.87 2.55
C ASN A 8 4.90 3.64 3.29
N GLN A 9 6.13 3.25 2.99
CA GLN A 9 6.81 2.16 3.70
C GLN A 9 7.08 2.51 5.17
N GLU A 10 7.67 3.68 5.43
CA GLU A 10 7.95 4.15 6.80
C GLU A 10 6.66 4.24 7.63
N ALA A 11 5.59 4.72 6.99
CA ALA A 11 4.27 4.81 7.60
C ALA A 11 3.70 3.43 7.94
N TYR A 12 3.89 2.44 7.06
CA TYR A 12 3.57 1.05 7.35
C TYR A 12 4.39 0.54 8.55
N ASP A 13 5.71 0.70 8.54
CA ASP A 13 6.54 0.19 9.64
C ASP A 13 6.16 0.84 10.98
N THR A 14 5.80 2.12 10.96
CA THR A 14 5.31 2.84 12.14
C THR A 14 3.94 2.37 12.59
N ALA A 15 2.97 2.19 11.68
CA ALA A 15 1.60 1.78 12.02
C ALA A 15 1.50 0.33 12.51
N TYR A 16 2.38 -0.57 12.01
CA TYR A 16 2.29 -2.02 12.21
C TYR A 16 3.36 -2.63 13.13
N THR A 17 4.59 -2.09 13.18
CA THR A 17 5.72 -2.74 13.88
C THR A 17 5.98 -2.13 15.26
N ASN A 18 5.85 -0.81 15.39
CA ASN A 18 6.07 -0.13 16.67
C ASN A 18 4.83 -0.24 17.55
N GLY A 19 4.70 -1.36 18.27
CA GLY A 19 3.77 -1.54 19.40
C GLY A 19 4.03 -0.60 20.61
N ARG A 20 4.76 0.49 20.41
CA ARG A 20 4.93 1.54 21.42
C ARG A 20 3.99 2.69 21.08
N PRO A 21 3.07 3.06 21.97
CA PRO A 21 2.34 4.30 21.87
C PRO A 21 3.32 5.44 22.14
N ASN A 22 4.18 5.75 21.17
CA ASN A 22 4.69 7.12 21.14
C ASN A 22 3.46 7.95 20.78
N GLU A 23 3.02 8.79 21.70
CA GLU A 23 1.95 9.80 21.56
C GLU A 23 2.19 10.81 20.41
N ALA A 24 3.03 10.48 19.44
CA ALA A 24 2.98 11.07 18.12
C ALA A 24 1.66 10.64 17.50
N LYS A 25 0.64 11.50 17.63
CA LYS A 25 -0.66 11.41 16.97
C LYS A 25 -0.55 10.63 15.67
N LEU A 26 -1.20 9.47 15.58
CA LEU A 26 -1.35 8.73 14.32
C LEU A 26 -2.06 9.69 13.35
N SER A 27 -1.30 10.38 12.51
CA SER A 27 -1.89 11.29 11.54
C SER A 27 -2.66 10.46 10.52
N HIS A 28 -3.73 11.02 9.96
CA HIS A 28 -4.45 10.38 8.86
C HIS A 28 -3.51 10.08 7.68
N GLU A 29 -2.48 10.90 7.46
CA GLU A 29 -1.48 10.67 6.41
C GLU A 29 -0.63 9.44 6.70
N LEU A 30 -0.21 9.23 7.96
CA LEU A 30 0.52 8.02 8.37
C LEU A 30 -0.33 6.76 8.18
N LEU A 31 -1.59 6.81 8.61
CA LEU A 31 -2.51 5.69 8.42
C LEU A 31 -2.80 5.43 6.94
N ALA A 32 -3.02 6.49 6.18
CA ALA A 32 -3.23 6.42 4.74
C ALA A 32 -2.02 5.80 4.04
N GLY A 33 -0.82 6.22 4.38
CA GLY A 33 0.40 5.72 3.76
C GLY A 33 0.70 4.27 4.13
N GLY A 34 0.51 3.91 5.40
CA GLY A 34 0.64 2.53 5.85
C GLY A 34 -0.38 1.61 5.19
N ALA A 35 -1.64 2.05 5.08
CA ALA A 35 -2.69 1.29 4.39
C ALA A 35 -2.45 1.16 2.89
N ALA A 36 -1.96 2.21 2.23
CA ALA A 36 -1.58 2.15 0.82
C ALA A 36 -0.48 1.11 0.57
N PHE A 37 0.58 1.13 1.38
CA PHE A 37 1.68 0.17 1.26
C PHE A 37 1.23 -1.28 1.53
N ALA A 38 0.40 -1.48 2.55
CA ALA A 38 -0.19 -2.78 2.89
C ALA A 38 -1.07 -3.30 1.76
N GLY A 39 -1.96 -2.45 1.23
CA GLY A 39 -2.84 -2.82 0.11
C GLY A 39 -2.04 -3.18 -1.14
N PHE A 40 -0.95 -2.48 -1.38
CA PHE A 40 -0.04 -2.78 -2.48
C PHE A 40 0.69 -4.11 -2.30
N LYS A 41 1.12 -4.43 -1.08
CA LYS A 41 1.65 -5.76 -0.78
C LYS A 41 0.62 -6.86 -1.04
N MET A 42 -0.62 -6.68 -0.59
CA MET A 42 -1.71 -7.65 -0.82
C MET A 42 -2.00 -7.84 -2.30
N PHE A 43 -2.01 -6.76 -3.08
CA PHE A 43 -2.15 -6.80 -4.54
C PHE A 43 -1.02 -7.62 -5.18
N GLU A 44 0.24 -7.32 -4.85
CA GLU A 44 1.40 -8.04 -5.39
C GLU A 44 1.37 -9.52 -5.04
N ASP A 45 1.11 -9.86 -3.78
CA ASP A 45 1.04 -11.25 -3.33
C ASP A 45 -0.13 -11.99 -4.02
N HIS A 46 -1.30 -11.34 -4.16
CA HIS A 46 -2.46 -11.90 -4.84
C HIS A 46 -2.21 -12.16 -6.33
N GLN A 47 -1.71 -11.16 -7.05
CA GLN A 47 -1.48 -11.28 -8.48
C GLN A 47 -0.36 -12.28 -8.81
N ARG A 48 0.73 -12.30 -8.03
CA ARG A 48 1.81 -13.28 -8.19
C ARG A 48 1.37 -14.69 -7.87
N ALA A 49 0.48 -14.88 -6.90
CA ALA A 49 -0.10 -16.19 -6.62
C ALA A 49 -1.02 -16.68 -7.75
N GLN A 50 -1.71 -15.76 -8.44
CA GLN A 50 -2.54 -16.11 -9.60
C GLN A 50 -1.73 -16.31 -10.88
N GLY A 51 -0.62 -15.61 -11.05
CA GLY A 51 0.27 -15.69 -12.22
C GLY A 51 -0.37 -15.21 -13.52
N LYS A 52 -1.41 -14.37 -13.45
CA LYS A 52 -2.16 -13.91 -14.64
C LYS A 52 -1.98 -12.41 -14.85
N PRO A 53 -1.78 -11.97 -16.11
CA PRO A 53 -1.80 -10.56 -16.42
C PRO A 53 -3.22 -10.00 -16.25
N VAL A 54 -3.29 -8.73 -15.89
CA VAL A 54 -4.55 -7.97 -15.74
C VAL A 54 -4.38 -6.57 -16.29
N SER A 55 -5.48 -5.94 -16.71
CA SER A 55 -5.43 -4.55 -17.17
C SER A 55 -4.99 -3.60 -16.05
N HIS A 56 -4.31 -2.51 -16.41
CA HIS A 56 -3.91 -1.49 -15.42
C HIS A 56 -5.11 -0.92 -14.64
N GLN A 57 -6.26 -0.75 -15.31
CA GLN A 57 -7.47 -0.30 -14.65
C GLN A 57 -7.92 -1.28 -13.57
N PHE A 58 -7.99 -2.59 -13.89
CA PHE A 58 -8.40 -3.60 -12.91
C PHE A 58 -7.40 -3.72 -11.77
N ALA A 59 -6.09 -3.63 -12.08
CA ALA A 59 -5.05 -3.62 -11.06
C ALA A 59 -5.18 -2.44 -10.10
N LYS A 60 -5.38 -1.21 -10.61
CA LYS A 60 -5.64 -0.03 -9.78
C LYS A 60 -6.88 -0.21 -8.92
N GLU A 61 -7.99 -0.68 -9.49
CA GLU A 61 -9.24 -0.93 -8.76
C GLU A 61 -9.07 -1.93 -7.61
N LEU A 62 -8.37 -3.03 -7.87
CA LEU A 62 -8.10 -4.05 -6.85
C LEU A 62 -7.18 -3.49 -5.74
N LEU A 63 -6.15 -2.77 -6.14
CA LEU A 63 -5.19 -2.13 -5.25
C LEU A 63 -5.87 -1.09 -4.32
N VAL A 64 -6.68 -0.18 -4.87
CA VAL A 64 -7.42 0.80 -4.06
C VAL A 64 -8.44 0.14 -3.15
N GLY A 65 -9.01 -0.99 -3.59
CA GLY A 65 -9.87 -1.84 -2.75
C GLY A 65 -9.14 -2.37 -1.53
N PHE A 66 -7.95 -2.95 -1.71
CA PHE A 66 -7.13 -3.43 -0.59
C PHE A 66 -6.68 -2.29 0.33
N ALA A 67 -6.25 -1.16 -0.23
CA ALA A 67 -5.85 0.00 0.58
C ALA A 67 -7.02 0.53 1.44
N ALA A 68 -8.22 0.60 0.86
CA ALA A 68 -9.41 1.03 1.60
C ALA A 68 -9.80 0.06 2.73
N ALA A 69 -9.76 -1.24 2.45
CA ALA A 69 -10.02 -2.28 3.44
C ALA A 69 -9.00 -2.24 4.60
N GLU A 70 -7.74 -1.94 4.30
CA GLU A 70 -6.73 -1.82 5.34
C GLU A 70 -6.94 -0.56 6.22
N VAL A 71 -7.41 0.56 5.65
CA VAL A 71 -7.84 1.71 6.48
C VAL A 71 -8.99 1.33 7.41
N ASP A 72 -9.97 0.58 6.91
CA ASP A 72 -11.09 0.11 7.74
C ASP A 72 -10.60 -0.75 8.91
N LYS A 73 -9.69 -1.69 8.65
CA LYS A 73 -9.06 -2.53 9.68
C LYS A 73 -8.20 -1.72 10.68
N LEU A 74 -7.48 -0.71 10.21
CA LEU A 74 -6.72 0.18 11.10
C LEU A 74 -7.66 1.01 11.99
N ALA A 75 -8.79 1.47 11.45
CA ALA A 75 -9.82 2.17 12.22
C ALA A 75 -10.42 1.28 13.31
N GLU A 76 -10.77 0.03 12.96
CA GLU A 76 -11.32 -0.95 13.91
C GLU A 76 -10.33 -1.31 15.03
N THR A 77 -9.03 -1.42 14.71
CA THR A 77 -8.01 -1.84 15.69
C THR A 77 -7.46 -0.71 16.56
N LYS A 78 -7.41 0.52 16.04
CA LYS A 78 -6.87 1.70 16.75
C LYS A 78 -7.96 2.58 17.37
N GLY A 79 -9.22 2.40 16.96
CA GLY A 79 -10.38 3.19 17.38
C GLY A 79 -10.76 4.25 16.35
N GLU A 80 -12.05 4.31 15.99
CA GLU A 80 -12.56 5.23 14.95
C GLU A 80 -12.43 6.71 15.32
N ASP A 81 -12.34 7.05 16.62
CA ASP A 81 -12.23 8.43 17.10
C ASP A 81 -10.84 9.04 16.94
N TRP A 82 -9.83 8.26 16.53
CA TRP A 82 -8.44 8.73 16.46
C TRP A 82 -8.12 9.55 15.19
N PHE A 83 -8.92 9.41 14.12
CA PHE A 83 -8.65 10.07 12.84
C PHE A 83 -9.90 10.17 11.96
N ASP A 84 -9.84 11.04 10.96
CA ASP A 84 -10.86 11.08 9.91
C ASP A 84 -10.66 9.89 8.95
N LYS A 85 -11.46 8.84 9.17
CA LYS A 85 -11.42 7.59 8.41
C LYS A 85 -11.66 7.78 6.92
N GLU A 86 -12.60 8.64 6.56
CA GLU A 86 -12.93 8.90 5.15
C GLU A 86 -11.79 9.63 4.45
N ARG A 87 -11.18 10.60 5.13
CA ARG A 87 -9.98 11.28 4.61
C ARG A 87 -8.79 10.32 4.49
N ALA A 88 -8.51 9.51 5.51
CA ALA A 88 -7.44 8.54 5.45
C ALA A 88 -7.66 7.51 4.33
N LYS A 89 -8.90 7.07 4.13
CA LYS A 89 -9.28 6.16 3.04
C LYS A 89 -9.06 6.81 1.68
N HIS A 90 -9.50 8.05 1.50
CA HIS A 90 -9.25 8.80 0.26
C HIS A 90 -7.76 8.93 -0.03
N ASP A 91 -6.97 9.32 0.97
CA ASP A 91 -5.52 9.51 0.81
C ASP A 91 -4.79 8.18 0.58
N ALA A 92 -5.23 7.09 1.22
CA ALA A 92 -4.68 5.75 1.00
C ALA A 92 -4.88 5.28 -0.45
N LYS A 93 -6.09 5.47 -1.00
CA LYS A 93 -6.39 5.14 -2.40
C LYS A 93 -5.49 5.94 -3.34
N LYS A 94 -5.39 7.26 -3.10
CA LYS A 94 -4.56 8.14 -3.92
C LYS A 94 -3.08 7.77 -3.88
N ASN A 95 -2.57 7.42 -2.71
CA ASN A 95 -1.18 6.96 -2.55
C ASN A 95 -0.96 5.64 -3.27
N ALA A 96 -1.90 4.69 -3.16
CA ALA A 96 -1.79 3.39 -3.82
C ALA A 96 -1.80 3.52 -5.35
N GLU A 97 -2.72 4.33 -5.91
CA GLU A 97 -2.72 4.66 -7.34
C GLU A 97 -1.40 5.29 -7.77
N HIS A 98 -0.90 6.28 -7.02
CA HIS A 98 0.35 6.96 -7.34
C HIS A 98 1.56 6.00 -7.33
N MET A 99 1.65 5.13 -6.32
CA MET A 99 2.68 4.08 -6.24
C MET A 99 2.62 3.14 -7.44
N TYR A 100 1.41 2.81 -7.91
CA TYR A 100 1.21 1.92 -9.04
C TYR A 100 1.63 2.57 -10.35
N GLU A 101 1.24 3.83 -10.54
CA GLU A 101 1.65 4.63 -11.70
C GLU A 101 3.15 4.77 -11.78
N GLU A 102 3.79 5.08 -10.65
CA GLU A 102 5.24 5.25 -10.55
C GLU A 102 5.99 3.98 -10.90
N HIS A 103 5.55 2.83 -10.37
CA HIS A 103 6.27 1.57 -10.56
C HIS A 103 5.92 0.83 -11.85
N TYR A 104 4.64 0.79 -12.25
CA TYR A 104 4.18 -0.03 -13.36
C TYR A 104 3.89 0.75 -14.64
N GLU A 105 3.30 1.94 -14.57
CA GLU A 105 2.94 2.68 -15.79
C GLU A 105 4.13 3.47 -16.34
N ARG A 106 4.75 4.30 -15.50
CA ARG A 106 5.86 5.18 -15.92
C ARG A 106 7.13 4.41 -16.27
N ARG A 107 7.38 3.28 -15.60
CA ARG A 107 8.61 2.49 -15.78
C ARG A 107 8.55 1.53 -16.95
N HIS A 108 7.38 0.97 -17.27
CA HIS A 108 7.27 -0.17 -18.18
C HIS A 108 6.50 0.09 -19.47
N GLY A 109 5.69 1.16 -19.55
CA GLY A 109 5.03 1.58 -20.79
C GLY A 109 4.20 0.49 -21.48
N ALA A 110 3.66 -0.46 -20.71
CA ALA A 110 2.90 -1.59 -21.21
C ALA A 110 1.38 -1.34 -21.08
N ASP A 111 0.60 -2.13 -21.82
CA ASP A 111 -0.86 -2.04 -21.83
C ASP A 111 -1.52 -2.80 -20.67
N GLU A 112 -0.76 -3.65 -19.99
CA GLU A 112 -1.22 -4.51 -18.90
C GLU A 112 -0.16 -4.74 -17.82
N TYR A 113 -0.60 -5.06 -16.61
CA TYR A 113 0.24 -5.59 -15.55
C TYR A 113 0.46 -7.09 -15.78
N ASP A 114 1.71 -7.50 -15.82
CA ASP A 114 2.14 -8.90 -15.88
C ASP A 114 3.10 -9.21 -14.72
N PRO A 115 2.70 -10.05 -13.75
CA PRO A 115 3.51 -10.38 -12.58
C PRO A 115 4.76 -11.22 -12.91
N GLU A 116 4.79 -11.91 -14.04
CA GLU A 116 5.95 -12.69 -14.48
C GLU A 116 6.99 -11.80 -15.19
N ARG A 117 6.52 -10.74 -15.86
CA ARG A 117 7.38 -9.80 -16.60
C ARG A 117 7.91 -8.66 -15.75
N TYR A 118 7.17 -8.22 -14.75
CA TYR A 118 7.54 -7.10 -13.88
C TYR A 118 7.83 -7.58 -12.46
N GLY A 119 9.08 -7.38 -12.02
CA GLY A 119 9.51 -7.68 -10.66
C GLY A 119 8.77 -6.83 -9.61
N PRO A 120 8.71 -7.31 -8.36
CA PRO A 120 8.16 -6.51 -7.27
C PRO A 120 9.02 -5.26 -7.05
N HIS A 121 8.45 -4.21 -6.48
CA HIS A 121 9.24 -3.01 -6.14
C HIS A 121 10.34 -3.36 -5.12
N GLU A 122 11.53 -2.73 -5.23
CA GLU A 122 12.74 -3.01 -4.41
C GLU A 122 12.46 -2.98 -2.88
N HIS A 123 11.56 -2.09 -2.43
CA HIS A 123 11.08 -2.03 -1.05
C HIS A 123 10.46 -3.33 -0.53
N TYR A 124 9.86 -4.14 -1.41
CA TYR A 124 9.32 -5.45 -1.05
C TYR A 124 10.39 -6.54 -1.01
N GLU A 125 11.36 -6.49 -1.93
CA GLU A 125 12.45 -7.46 -1.98
C GLU A 125 13.29 -7.37 -0.71
N ARG A 126 13.68 -6.15 -0.30
CA ARG A 126 14.42 -5.91 0.95
C ARG A 126 13.70 -6.51 2.17
N ARG A 127 12.37 -6.33 2.27
CA ARG A 127 11.59 -6.86 3.39
C ARG A 127 11.39 -8.38 3.36
N ARG A 128 11.30 -8.99 2.16
CA ARG A 128 11.24 -10.46 2.00
C ARG A 128 12.58 -11.11 2.39
N GLU A 129 13.68 -10.39 2.26
CA GLU A 129 14.99 -10.83 2.74
C GLU A 129 15.15 -10.63 4.25
N GLU A 130 14.68 -9.50 4.81
CA GLU A 130 14.72 -9.23 6.26
C GLU A 130 13.88 -10.19 7.10
N ASN A 131 12.72 -10.65 6.61
CA ASN A 131 11.88 -11.64 7.32
C ASN A 131 12.34 -13.10 7.14
N ARG A 132 13.52 -13.33 6.54
CA ARG A 132 14.03 -14.67 6.21
C ARG A 132 15.06 -15.21 7.23
N TRP A 133 15.19 -14.59 8.41
CA TRP A 133 16.06 -15.00 9.51
C TRP A 133 15.35 -14.95 10.86
#